data_AF-Q98LA1-F1
#
_entry.id   AF-Q98LA1-F1
#
_cell.length_a   1.000
_cell.length_b   1.000
_cell.length_c   1.000
_cell.angle_alpha   90.00
_cell.angle_beta   90.00
_cell.angle_gamma   90.00
#
_symmetry.space_group_name_H-M   'P 1'
#
loop_
_entity.id
_entity.type
_entity.pdbx_description
1 polymer ?
#
loop_
_entity_poly.entity_id
_entity_poly.type
_entity_poly.pdbx_seq_one_letter_code
_entity_poly.pdbx_strand_id
1 'polypeptide(L)'
;MFAVIRAHFTATPVSDVWSDAEMRNWLDPTIPYSVAHYWSQTSFSQIDLSYQLLPILQLADPRNDPNFGMTARQRLVNAVLAGATNEWDPDWSTFAHVVIWFPAAIDLHGGGSYSVKRKDGTGERSIVVAVVNKGARFDTICQEFGHNFGFQHERNQAGGEYGSPYSTMSSSVFPDNAFERPASPQLPAGLAPFDGSPPPTTDVMRIAGPYVTPLQFFVNRTGDFVHADSVEELPATFQDAHINVYLRALDVGVTSWPTRRKVLAVVPPAYGDANGYGIEIRRPREYDQGLNETPAPGISGVAGAVIHSFDPSTKLITYVGCIPFAGLEGDRDYRIGNLVIRLNNFNDDSDFVGVTVGGTKLGEAAIQFAPAQMSSTVTYTTDWEWVYATPCRMFPENSYAQRSHLKSTKVVLAALSQGYEAPGYVWTINDVAVDPEQISMEVSVNVRSGDPGLGRQFRSESITVKYRIIDNRLEFESDAPYSEFSLSVSATVSETLTAAAASTPARSVSTDVTFQNAEIEWSLSYLEKMVQCWREHIYQWTPEDMFGIPTGNGAVAVKIRQFKQLHDHLLGTNPELAETLTREVLKLGNITRDDLFAQPGP
;
A
#
# COMPACT_ATOMS: atom_id res chain seq x y z
N MET A 1 25.09 1.84 -33.23
CA MET A 1 26.23 2.75 -33.00
C MET A 1 25.80 4.22 -32.97
N PHE A 2 26.38 4.98 -32.04
CA PHE A 2 26.24 6.43 -31.85
C PHE A 2 27.34 7.22 -32.57
N ALA A 3 26.99 8.36 -33.18
CA ALA A 3 27.95 9.42 -33.47
C ALA A 3 27.95 10.43 -32.32
N VAL A 4 29.11 10.67 -31.71
CA VAL A 4 29.24 11.62 -30.60
C VAL A 4 30.00 12.84 -31.08
N ILE A 5 29.33 13.98 -31.08
CA ILE A 5 29.86 15.26 -31.54
C ILE A 5 30.01 16.19 -30.35
N ARG A 6 31.24 16.60 -30.07
CA ARG A 6 31.49 17.73 -29.17
C ARG A 6 31.50 18.99 -30.00
N ALA A 7 30.56 19.88 -29.73
CA ALA A 7 30.44 21.15 -30.43
C ALA A 7 30.69 22.30 -29.46
N HIS A 8 31.40 23.33 -29.92
CA HIS A 8 31.53 24.58 -29.18
C HIS A 8 31.40 25.79 -30.11
N PHE A 9 30.98 26.90 -29.53
CA PHE A 9 30.91 28.14 -30.28
C PHE A 9 32.29 28.79 -30.37
N THR A 10 32.53 29.60 -31.41
CA THR A 10 33.77 30.38 -31.54
C THR A 10 34.09 31.24 -30.33
N ALA A 11 33.07 31.71 -29.60
CA ALA A 11 33.24 32.48 -28.37
C ALA A 11 33.58 31.63 -27.14
N THR A 12 33.43 30.31 -27.20
CA THR A 12 33.69 29.37 -26.11
C THR A 12 35.08 28.74 -26.29
N PRO A 13 36.00 28.87 -25.32
CA PRO A 13 37.30 28.24 -25.38
C PRO A 13 37.22 26.72 -25.59
N VAL A 14 38.10 26.18 -26.42
CA VAL A 14 38.21 24.71 -26.62
C VAL A 14 38.59 23.98 -25.33
N SER A 15 39.26 24.66 -24.39
CA SER A 15 39.62 24.11 -23.08
C SER A 15 38.40 23.77 -22.21
N ASP A 16 37.23 24.33 -22.51
CA ASP A 16 36.00 24.04 -21.77
C ASP A 16 35.31 22.76 -22.27
N VAL A 17 35.71 22.28 -23.46
CA VAL A 17 35.24 21.04 -24.08
C VAL A 17 35.90 19.85 -23.41
N TRP A 18 35.10 18.85 -23.03
CA TRP A 18 35.65 17.60 -22.51
C TRP A 18 36.59 16.95 -23.53
N SER A 19 37.77 16.59 -23.03
CA SER A 19 38.80 15.86 -23.76
C SER A 19 38.28 14.52 -24.27
N ASP A 20 39.00 13.92 -25.21
CA ASP A 20 38.71 12.56 -25.68
C ASP A 20 38.66 11.55 -24.54
N ALA A 21 39.56 11.69 -23.55
CA ALA A 21 39.63 10.80 -22.39
C ALA A 21 38.38 10.94 -21.51
N GLU A 22 37.95 12.18 -21.22
CA GLU A 22 36.74 12.43 -20.44
C GLU A 22 35.48 11.88 -21.12
N MET A 23 35.32 12.11 -22.43
CA MET A 23 34.18 11.55 -23.18
C MET A 23 34.21 10.03 -23.22
N ARG A 24 35.39 9.42 -23.41
CA ARG A 24 35.52 7.97 -23.44
C ARG A 24 35.17 7.35 -22.10
N ASN A 25 35.63 7.93 -20.99
CA ASN A 25 35.27 7.46 -19.65
C ASN A 25 33.76 7.61 -19.39
N TRP A 26 33.17 8.71 -19.86
CA TRP A 26 31.73 8.95 -19.74
C TRP A 26 30.88 7.95 -20.55
N LEU A 27 31.45 7.39 -21.63
CA LEU A 27 30.86 6.38 -22.49
C LEU A 27 31.42 4.97 -22.24
N ASP A 28 32.12 4.75 -21.14
CA ASP A 28 32.68 3.44 -20.76
C ASP A 28 31.71 2.70 -19.82
N PRO A 29 31.12 1.57 -20.24
CA PRO A 29 30.16 0.84 -19.42
C PRO A 29 30.76 0.19 -18.16
N THR A 30 32.09 0.13 -18.04
CA THR A 30 32.79 -0.44 -16.88
C THR A 30 33.02 0.56 -15.75
N ILE A 31 32.83 1.86 -16.01
CA ILE A 31 33.00 2.92 -15.02
C ILE A 31 31.63 3.19 -14.37
N PRO A 32 31.43 2.87 -13.07
CA PRO A 32 30.16 3.10 -12.39
C PRO A 32 29.72 4.55 -12.53
N TYR A 33 28.44 4.76 -12.83
CA TYR A 33 27.85 6.09 -13.06
C TYR A 33 28.34 6.85 -14.30
N SER A 34 29.04 6.20 -15.24
CA SER A 34 29.10 6.70 -16.60
C SER A 34 27.71 6.57 -17.27
N VAL A 35 27.46 7.31 -18.36
CA VAL A 35 26.19 7.18 -19.09
C VAL A 35 26.07 5.81 -19.76
N ALA A 36 27.19 5.27 -20.25
CA ALA A 36 27.19 3.92 -20.79
C ALA A 36 26.96 2.87 -19.70
N HIS A 37 27.48 3.06 -18.49
CA HIS A 37 27.21 2.16 -17.36
C HIS A 37 25.72 2.18 -17.03
N TYR A 38 25.13 3.36 -16.83
CA TYR A 38 23.69 3.51 -16.59
C TYR A 38 22.86 2.75 -17.64
N TRP A 39 23.13 3.00 -18.93
CA TRP A 39 22.39 2.36 -20.00
C TRP A 39 22.65 0.86 -20.12
N SER A 40 23.85 0.39 -19.80
CA SER A 40 24.16 -1.04 -19.73
C SER A 40 23.41 -1.74 -18.59
N GLN A 41 23.28 -1.09 -17.44
CA GLN A 41 22.58 -1.63 -16.28
C GLN A 41 21.07 -1.65 -16.55
N THR A 42 20.46 -0.50 -16.87
CA THR A 42 19.00 -0.38 -17.07
C THR A 42 18.47 -1.25 -18.21
N SER A 43 19.29 -1.51 -19.24
CA SER A 43 18.90 -2.31 -20.41
C SER A 43 19.42 -3.74 -20.37
N PHE A 44 20.10 -4.17 -19.30
CA PHE A 44 20.73 -5.50 -19.23
C PHE A 44 21.68 -5.75 -20.42
N SER A 45 22.44 -4.71 -20.79
CA SER A 45 23.34 -4.69 -21.93
C SER A 45 22.69 -5.00 -23.28
N GLN A 46 21.36 -4.82 -23.40
CA GLN A 46 20.62 -5.09 -24.65
C GLN A 46 20.67 -3.94 -25.65
N ILE A 47 20.93 -2.72 -25.18
CA ILE A 47 21.11 -1.57 -26.06
C ILE A 47 22.54 -1.52 -26.60
N ASP A 48 22.68 -1.31 -27.90
CA ASP A 48 23.97 -1.06 -28.54
C ASP A 48 24.48 0.35 -28.20
N LEU A 49 25.41 0.39 -27.26
CA LEU A 49 26.11 1.61 -26.82
C LEU A 49 27.43 1.83 -27.55
N SER A 50 27.72 1.08 -28.63
CA SER A 50 28.89 1.37 -29.45
C SER A 50 28.84 2.81 -29.97
N TYR A 51 29.99 3.47 -30.02
CA TYR A 51 30.06 4.87 -30.42
C TYR A 51 31.31 5.14 -31.24
N GLN A 52 31.23 6.18 -32.07
CA GLN A 52 32.38 6.85 -32.65
C GLN A 52 32.41 8.29 -32.15
N LEU A 53 33.53 8.66 -31.53
CA LEU A 53 33.78 10.04 -31.16
C LEU A 53 34.32 10.79 -32.38
N LEU A 54 33.57 11.78 -32.86
CA LEU A 54 34.04 12.66 -33.93
C LEU A 54 35.00 13.72 -33.34
N PRO A 55 35.84 14.37 -34.19
CA PRO A 55 36.64 15.50 -33.76
C PRO A 55 35.77 16.62 -33.14
N ILE A 56 36.40 17.59 -32.50
CA ILE A 56 35.67 18.72 -31.91
C ILE A 56 35.21 19.65 -33.04
N LEU A 57 33.91 19.96 -33.12
CA LEU A 57 33.36 20.91 -34.08
C LEU A 57 33.35 22.31 -33.49
N GLN A 58 33.96 23.26 -34.19
CA GLN A 58 33.84 24.68 -33.90
C GLN A 58 32.85 25.33 -34.88
N LEU A 59 31.86 26.08 -34.38
CA LEU A 59 30.90 26.79 -35.22
C LEU A 59 30.54 28.18 -34.67
N ALA A 60 30.04 29.05 -35.55
CA ALA A 60 29.35 30.26 -35.10
C ALA A 60 28.00 29.89 -34.45
N ASP A 61 27.55 30.65 -33.45
CA ASP A 61 26.28 30.39 -32.76
C ASP A 61 25.09 30.65 -33.70
N PRO A 62 24.39 29.60 -34.17
CA PRO A 62 23.31 29.73 -35.15
C PRO A 62 21.97 30.13 -34.51
N ARG A 63 21.91 30.24 -33.18
CA ARG A 63 20.65 30.45 -32.45
C ARG A 63 20.07 31.85 -32.63
N ASN A 64 20.93 32.83 -32.84
CA ASN A 64 20.56 34.25 -32.92
C ASN A 64 20.16 34.72 -34.34
N ASP A 65 20.07 33.84 -35.33
CA ASP A 65 19.64 34.21 -36.68
C ASP A 65 18.11 34.45 -36.72
N PRO A 66 17.64 35.70 -36.93
CA PRO A 66 16.22 36.04 -36.93
C PRO A 66 15.48 35.66 -38.23
N ASN A 67 16.17 35.20 -39.27
CA ASN A 67 15.60 35.01 -40.62
C ASN A 67 15.04 33.61 -40.91
N PHE A 68 14.90 32.75 -39.91
CA PHE A 68 14.49 31.35 -40.11
C PHE A 68 13.23 31.00 -39.32
N GLY A 69 12.20 30.49 -40.02
CA GLY A 69 10.97 29.92 -39.43
C GLY A 69 11.17 28.58 -38.68
N MET A 70 12.37 28.32 -38.17
CA MET A 70 12.74 27.15 -37.37
C MET A 70 12.85 27.52 -35.88
N THR A 71 12.77 26.54 -34.98
CA THR A 71 13.11 26.75 -33.57
C THR A 71 14.63 26.91 -33.38
N ALA A 72 15.06 27.52 -32.26
CA ALA A 72 16.49 27.68 -31.95
C ALA A 72 17.22 26.33 -31.88
N ARG A 73 16.58 25.29 -31.32
CA ARG A 73 17.12 23.93 -31.29
C ARG A 73 17.28 23.34 -32.69
N GLN A 74 16.29 23.51 -33.56
CA GLN A 74 16.38 23.04 -34.96
C GLN A 74 17.54 23.70 -35.71
N ARG A 75 17.70 25.03 -35.56
CA ARG A 75 18.86 25.74 -36.14
C ARG A 75 20.19 25.19 -35.63
N LEU A 76 20.28 24.97 -34.32
CA LEU A 76 21.49 24.45 -33.67
C LEU A 76 21.86 23.06 -34.20
N VAL A 77 20.92 22.10 -34.15
CA VAL A 77 21.17 20.73 -34.58
C VAL A 77 21.53 20.67 -36.07
N ASN A 78 20.77 21.36 -36.93
CA ASN A 78 21.05 21.40 -38.36
C ASN A 78 22.43 21.98 -38.66
N ALA A 79 22.83 23.05 -37.97
CA ALA A 79 24.16 23.65 -38.14
C ALA A 79 25.29 22.71 -37.70
N VAL A 80 25.12 21.99 -36.59
CA VAL A 80 26.11 21.01 -36.11
C VAL A 80 26.23 19.84 -37.09
N LEU A 81 25.12 19.26 -37.53
CA LEU A 81 25.12 18.14 -38.48
C LEU A 81 25.71 18.56 -39.84
N ALA A 82 25.36 19.74 -40.33
CA ALA A 82 25.92 20.30 -41.56
C ALA A 82 27.42 20.59 -41.41
N GLY A 83 27.85 21.15 -40.27
CA GLY A 83 29.25 21.40 -39.95
C GLY A 83 30.06 20.10 -39.95
N ALA A 84 29.61 19.09 -39.20
CA ALA A 84 30.24 17.77 -39.18
C ALA A 84 30.29 17.11 -40.56
N THR A 85 29.22 17.24 -41.35
CA THR A 85 29.18 16.72 -42.74
C THR A 85 30.20 17.43 -43.63
N ASN A 86 30.28 18.75 -43.56
CA ASN A 86 31.19 19.53 -44.39
C ASN A 86 32.66 19.32 -44.00
N GLU A 87 32.95 19.15 -42.71
CA GLU A 87 34.32 19.09 -42.22
C GLU A 87 34.91 17.67 -42.28
N TRP A 88 34.10 16.64 -42.00
CA TRP A 88 34.61 15.27 -41.84
C TRP A 88 33.93 14.24 -42.74
N ASP A 89 32.83 14.59 -43.42
CA ASP A 89 32.05 13.71 -44.30
C ASP A 89 31.83 12.28 -43.72
N PRO A 90 31.29 12.17 -42.49
CA PRO A 90 31.07 10.87 -41.86
C PRO A 90 30.00 10.09 -42.62
N ASP A 91 30.14 8.76 -42.67
CA ASP A 91 29.09 7.91 -43.22
C ASP A 91 27.94 7.76 -42.22
N TRP A 92 26.96 8.66 -42.31
CA TRP A 92 25.73 8.65 -41.52
C TRP A 92 24.92 7.34 -41.66
N SER A 93 25.22 6.47 -42.63
CA SER A 93 24.59 5.15 -42.72
C SER A 93 24.97 4.23 -41.56
N THR A 94 26.17 4.41 -40.99
CA THR A 94 26.73 3.58 -39.91
C THR A 94 26.15 3.91 -38.52
N PHE A 95 25.54 5.08 -38.36
CA PHE A 95 24.99 5.55 -37.09
C PHE A 95 23.48 5.40 -37.06
N ALA A 96 22.96 4.96 -35.92
CA ALA A 96 21.53 4.98 -35.62
C ALA A 96 21.12 6.27 -34.90
N HIS A 97 22.05 6.83 -34.12
CA HIS A 97 21.80 7.95 -33.22
C HIS A 97 22.98 8.93 -33.22
N VAL A 98 22.69 10.20 -32.92
CA VAL A 98 23.70 11.23 -32.68
C VAL A 98 23.51 11.79 -31.27
N VAL A 99 24.63 12.00 -30.58
CA VAL A 99 24.66 12.79 -29.34
C VAL A 99 25.51 14.01 -29.60
N ILE A 100 24.92 15.19 -29.44
CA ILE A 100 25.63 16.46 -29.51
C ILE A 100 25.85 16.97 -28.10
N TRP A 101 27.12 17.08 -27.71
CA TRP A 101 27.52 17.59 -26.41
C TRP A 101 28.08 19.01 -26.53
N PHE A 102 27.68 19.89 -25.63
CA PHE A 102 28.19 21.27 -25.54
C PHE A 102 28.82 21.58 -24.17
N PRO A 103 29.91 22.36 -24.15
CA PRO A 103 30.56 22.80 -22.91
C PRO A 103 29.78 23.90 -22.17
N ALA A 104 28.97 24.68 -22.89
CA ALA A 104 28.15 25.74 -22.34
C ALA A 104 26.75 25.22 -21.99
N ALA A 105 26.15 25.74 -20.92
CA ALA A 105 24.74 25.54 -20.65
C ALA A 105 23.92 26.09 -21.82
N ILE A 106 23.30 25.19 -22.57
CA ILE A 106 22.39 25.52 -23.65
C ILE A 106 21.02 25.02 -23.20
N ASP A 107 20.11 25.95 -22.90
CA ASP A 107 18.72 25.65 -22.49
C ASP A 107 17.87 25.11 -23.66
N LEU A 108 18.44 24.19 -24.43
CA LEU A 108 17.92 23.60 -25.67
C LEU A 108 18.09 22.08 -25.63
N HIS A 109 17.92 21.51 -24.43
CA HIS A 109 17.78 20.08 -24.22
C HIS A 109 16.62 19.51 -25.07
N GLY A 110 16.65 18.21 -25.29
CA GLY A 110 15.67 17.51 -26.10
C GLY A 110 16.29 16.82 -27.31
N GLY A 111 15.60 15.77 -27.73
CA GLY A 111 15.89 15.04 -28.96
C GLY A 111 14.90 15.29 -30.08
N GLY A 112 15.23 14.75 -31.25
CA GLY A 112 14.35 14.79 -32.42
C GLY A 112 14.94 14.06 -33.61
N SER A 113 14.11 13.90 -34.64
CA SER A 113 14.53 13.34 -35.91
C SER A 113 14.97 14.44 -36.88
N TYR A 114 16.15 14.29 -37.47
CA TYR A 114 16.76 15.28 -38.36
C TYR A 114 17.25 14.64 -39.65
N SER A 115 17.21 15.38 -40.76
CA SER A 115 17.74 14.93 -42.05
C SER A 115 19.25 15.14 -42.12
N VAL A 116 19.98 14.11 -42.53
CA VAL A 116 21.40 14.15 -42.89
C VAL A 116 21.60 13.63 -44.32
N LYS A 117 22.58 14.17 -45.03
CA LYS A 117 22.89 13.72 -46.40
C LYS A 117 23.54 12.34 -46.35
N ARG A 118 23.13 11.43 -47.24
CA ARG A 118 23.82 10.16 -47.40
C ARG A 118 25.11 10.36 -48.17
N LYS A 119 26.16 9.65 -47.72
CA LYS A 119 27.49 9.68 -48.35
C LYS A 119 27.48 9.13 -49.78
N ASP A 120 26.61 8.16 -50.06
CA ASP A 120 26.42 7.58 -51.40
C ASP A 120 25.67 8.49 -52.39
N GLY A 121 25.26 9.69 -51.97
CA GLY A 121 24.55 10.66 -52.80
C GLY A 121 23.09 10.29 -53.09
N THR A 122 22.55 9.23 -52.50
CA THR A 122 21.17 8.75 -52.77
C THR A 122 20.07 9.55 -52.06
N GLY A 123 20.40 10.74 -51.56
CA GLY A 123 19.46 11.66 -50.91
C GLY A 123 19.74 11.87 -49.43
N GLU A 124 18.68 12.12 -48.66
CA GLU A 124 18.74 12.34 -47.22
C GLU A 124 18.26 11.12 -46.43
N ARG A 125 18.75 10.99 -45.20
CA ARG A 125 18.35 10.00 -44.20
C ARG A 125 17.91 10.72 -42.95
N SER A 126 16.86 10.21 -42.31
CA SER A 126 16.47 10.59 -40.96
C SER A 126 17.39 9.94 -39.91
N ILE A 127 17.93 10.74 -39.00
CA ILE A 127 18.72 10.30 -37.84
C ILE A 127 18.17 10.93 -36.56
N VAL A 128 18.16 10.18 -35.46
CA VAL A 128 17.71 10.70 -34.16
C VAL A 128 18.89 11.35 -33.46
N VAL A 129 18.68 12.56 -32.95
CA VAL A 129 19.69 13.38 -32.30
C VAL A 129 19.23 13.70 -30.88
N ALA A 130 20.13 13.60 -29.91
CA ALA A 130 19.97 14.16 -28.58
C ALA A 130 20.98 15.28 -28.34
N VAL A 131 20.55 16.36 -27.69
CA VAL A 131 21.40 17.49 -27.33
C VAL A 131 21.59 17.55 -25.82
N VAL A 132 22.85 17.49 -25.39
CA VAL A 132 23.25 17.47 -23.97
C VAL A 132 24.32 18.52 -23.72
N ASN A 133 24.47 18.95 -22.48
CA ASN A 133 25.50 19.92 -22.13
C ASN A 133 26.03 19.74 -20.71
N LYS A 134 27.15 20.39 -20.43
CA LYS A 134 27.88 20.31 -19.16
C LYS A 134 27.10 20.84 -17.93
N GLY A 135 26.07 21.65 -18.13
CA GLY A 135 25.22 22.21 -17.08
C GLY A 135 23.99 21.38 -16.74
N ALA A 136 23.70 20.30 -17.48
CA ALA A 136 22.60 19.40 -17.15
C ALA A 136 23.00 18.35 -16.11
N ARG A 137 22.01 17.99 -15.29
CA ARG A 137 22.14 16.85 -14.36
C ARG A 137 22.34 15.55 -15.11
N PHE A 138 23.00 14.59 -14.47
CA PHE A 138 23.28 13.29 -15.07
C PHE A 138 22.01 12.53 -15.46
N ASP A 139 20.97 12.57 -14.63
CA ASP A 139 19.65 11.97 -14.94
C ASP A 139 18.96 12.65 -16.12
N THR A 140 18.99 13.99 -16.23
CA THR A 140 18.49 14.72 -17.41
C THR A 140 19.22 14.28 -18.68
N ILE A 141 20.55 14.10 -18.62
CA ILE A 141 21.29 13.60 -19.78
C ILE A 141 20.87 12.16 -20.11
N CYS A 142 20.69 11.30 -19.10
CA CYS A 142 20.20 9.95 -19.33
C CYS A 142 18.82 9.97 -19.99
N GLN A 143 17.90 10.84 -19.58
CA GLN A 143 16.60 11.02 -20.22
C GLN A 143 16.73 11.32 -21.73
N GLU A 144 17.65 12.22 -22.10
CA GLU A 144 17.88 12.57 -23.51
C GLU A 144 18.41 11.40 -24.35
N PHE A 145 19.25 10.55 -23.77
CA PHE A 145 19.63 9.29 -24.40
C PHE A 145 18.43 8.35 -24.54
N GLY A 146 17.51 8.34 -23.58
CA GLY A 146 16.27 7.57 -23.66
C GLY A 146 15.41 7.94 -24.87
N HIS A 147 15.30 9.24 -25.17
CA HIS A 147 14.63 9.72 -26.37
C HIS A 147 15.30 9.25 -27.66
N ASN A 148 16.63 9.11 -27.68
CA ASN A 148 17.34 8.50 -28.81
C ASN A 148 16.88 7.05 -29.06
N PHE A 149 16.55 6.30 -28.01
CA PHE A 149 16.03 4.93 -28.10
C PHE A 149 14.52 4.84 -28.38
N GLY A 150 13.85 5.99 -28.54
CA GLY A 150 12.41 6.06 -28.80
C GLY A 150 11.54 6.05 -27.55
N PHE A 151 12.13 6.17 -26.36
CA PHE A 151 11.39 6.24 -25.11
C PHE A 151 10.73 7.61 -24.95
N GLN A 152 9.52 7.60 -24.40
CA GLN A 152 8.71 8.81 -24.18
C GLN A 152 8.58 9.08 -22.69
N HIS A 153 8.21 10.31 -22.31
CA HIS A 153 7.86 10.62 -20.94
C HIS A 153 6.68 9.75 -20.49
N GLU A 154 6.79 9.13 -19.31
CA GLU A 154 5.62 8.52 -18.69
C GLU A 154 4.64 9.62 -18.26
N ARG A 155 3.35 9.34 -18.40
CA ARG A 155 2.30 10.29 -18.02
C ARG A 155 1.85 10.06 -16.58
N ASN A 156 1.29 11.10 -15.97
CA ASN A 156 0.51 10.94 -14.75
C ASN A 156 -0.94 10.55 -15.11
N GLN A 157 -1.75 10.20 -14.10
CA GLN A 157 -3.14 9.82 -14.31
C GLN A 157 -4.02 10.91 -14.96
N ALA A 158 -3.61 12.19 -14.88
CA ALA A 158 -4.27 13.31 -15.54
C ALA A 158 -3.82 13.51 -17.00
N GLY A 159 -2.90 12.68 -17.50
CA GLY A 159 -2.36 12.75 -18.86
C GLY A 159 -1.20 13.73 -19.05
N GLY A 160 -0.74 14.40 -17.99
CA GLY A 160 0.44 15.26 -18.03
C GLY A 160 1.74 14.45 -18.13
N GLU A 161 2.74 14.97 -18.84
CA GLU A 161 4.07 14.36 -18.91
C GLU A 161 4.79 14.40 -17.56
N TYR A 162 5.87 13.61 -17.43
CA TYR A 162 6.70 13.51 -16.22
C TYR A 162 5.94 12.96 -15.01
N GLY A 163 5.15 11.92 -15.22
CA GLY A 163 4.25 11.40 -14.20
C GLY A 163 4.83 10.33 -13.28
N SER A 164 5.93 9.67 -13.68
CA SER A 164 6.50 8.55 -12.93
C SER A 164 7.68 8.99 -12.06
N PRO A 165 7.62 8.87 -10.72
CA PRO A 165 8.78 9.12 -9.86
C PRO A 165 9.86 8.03 -9.99
N TYR A 166 9.53 6.88 -10.58
CA TYR A 166 10.38 5.70 -10.67
C TYR A 166 11.12 5.55 -12.01
N SER A 167 11.13 6.56 -12.89
CA SER A 167 11.79 6.41 -14.20
C SER A 167 12.54 7.67 -14.56
N THR A 168 13.81 7.57 -15.00
CA THR A 168 14.56 8.72 -15.52
C THR A 168 13.82 9.45 -16.66
N MET A 169 12.92 8.77 -17.38
CA MET A 169 12.08 9.42 -18.40
C MET A 169 11.02 10.38 -17.83
N SER A 170 10.89 10.48 -16.51
CA SER A 170 9.93 11.35 -15.81
C SER A 170 10.46 11.97 -14.51
N SER A 171 11.45 11.35 -13.85
CA SER A 171 11.78 11.60 -12.45
C SER A 171 12.42 12.96 -12.19
N SER A 172 12.83 13.69 -13.23
CA SER A 172 13.54 14.97 -13.11
C SER A 172 12.74 16.06 -12.39
N VAL A 173 11.40 15.96 -12.40
CA VAL A 173 10.51 16.87 -11.65
C VAL A 173 10.33 16.48 -10.18
N PHE A 174 10.89 15.35 -9.76
CA PHE A 174 10.82 14.81 -8.40
C PHE A 174 12.23 14.78 -7.78
N PRO A 175 12.69 15.91 -7.19
CA PRO A 175 14.07 16.05 -6.73
C PRO A 175 14.42 15.11 -5.58
N ASP A 176 13.41 14.62 -4.84
CA ASP A 176 13.54 13.67 -3.72
C ASP A 176 13.92 12.26 -4.16
N ASN A 177 13.75 11.90 -5.44
CA ASN A 177 14.05 10.55 -5.96
C ASN A 177 15.43 10.43 -6.60
N ALA A 178 16.21 11.51 -6.61
CA ALA A 178 17.58 11.53 -7.08
C ALA A 178 18.54 11.57 -5.88
N PHE A 179 19.79 11.13 -6.10
CA PHE A 179 20.82 11.16 -5.08
C PHE A 179 22.15 11.65 -5.65
N GLU A 180 23.01 12.15 -4.78
CA GLU A 180 24.36 12.53 -5.15
C GLU A 180 25.29 11.31 -5.06
N ARG A 181 25.73 10.80 -6.22
CA ARG A 181 26.71 9.69 -6.25
C ARG A 181 28.07 10.12 -5.68
N PRO A 182 28.92 9.17 -5.26
CA PRO A 182 30.30 9.46 -4.91
C PRO A 182 31.09 10.15 -6.04
N ALA A 183 31.99 11.06 -5.66
CA ALA A 183 32.92 11.67 -6.61
C ALA A 183 33.86 10.60 -7.17
N SER A 184 34.10 10.64 -8.49
CA SER A 184 35.04 9.74 -9.17
C SER A 184 35.98 10.58 -10.02
N PRO A 185 37.31 10.41 -9.90
CA PRO A 185 38.28 11.12 -10.72
C PRO A 185 38.25 10.67 -12.19
N GLN A 186 37.59 9.55 -12.51
CA GLN A 186 37.48 9.05 -13.87
C GLN A 186 36.33 9.72 -14.64
N LEU A 187 35.31 10.23 -13.96
CA LEU A 187 34.15 10.83 -14.59
C LEU A 187 34.30 12.34 -14.72
N PRO A 188 33.84 12.94 -15.82
CA PRO A 188 33.91 14.38 -15.98
C PRO A 188 32.97 15.10 -15.02
N ALA A 189 33.39 16.29 -14.58
CA ALA A 189 32.58 17.18 -13.76
C ALA A 189 31.68 18.09 -14.63
N GLY A 190 30.48 18.35 -14.12
CA GLY A 190 29.55 19.33 -14.64
C GLY A 190 29.83 20.75 -14.16
N LEU A 191 28.89 21.64 -14.48
CA LEU A 191 28.83 22.99 -13.89
C LEU A 191 27.93 22.99 -12.65
N ALA A 192 27.98 24.05 -11.85
CA ALA A 192 26.96 24.28 -10.83
C ALA A 192 25.57 24.43 -11.50
N PRO A 193 24.48 24.00 -10.84
CA PRO A 193 23.14 24.04 -11.44
C PRO A 193 22.75 25.44 -11.85
N PHE A 194 22.16 25.53 -13.05
CA PHE A 194 21.76 26.78 -13.68
C PHE A 194 20.38 27.27 -13.22
N ASP A 195 19.59 26.39 -12.59
CA ASP A 195 18.15 26.59 -12.31
C ASP A 195 17.86 27.31 -10.97
N GLY A 196 18.89 27.74 -10.24
CA GLY A 196 18.73 28.43 -8.96
C GLY A 196 18.13 27.57 -7.84
N SER A 197 17.91 26.26 -8.09
CA SER A 197 17.65 25.32 -7.02
C SER A 197 18.95 25.18 -6.21
N PRO A 198 18.90 25.31 -4.86
CA PRO A 198 20.11 25.20 -4.06
C PRO A 198 20.60 23.76 -4.21
N PRO A 199 21.81 23.49 -4.71
CA PRO A 199 22.20 22.12 -4.78
C PRO A 199 22.80 21.70 -3.44
N PRO A 200 22.67 20.42 -3.08
CA PRO A 200 23.57 19.76 -2.14
C PRO A 200 25.03 19.74 -2.63
N THR A 201 25.30 20.05 -3.92
CA THR A 201 26.57 19.80 -4.60
C THR A 201 26.98 20.84 -5.65
N THR A 202 28.29 21.01 -5.87
CA THR A 202 28.82 21.88 -6.93
C THR A 202 28.91 21.21 -8.31
N ASP A 203 28.55 19.92 -8.41
CA ASP A 203 28.70 19.11 -9.63
C ASP A 203 27.39 18.39 -9.99
N VAL A 204 26.63 18.95 -10.93
CA VAL A 204 25.36 18.38 -11.41
C VAL A 204 25.49 17.00 -12.06
N MET A 205 26.68 16.64 -12.56
CA MET A 205 26.94 15.32 -13.13
C MET A 205 26.98 14.22 -12.07
N ARG A 206 26.88 14.57 -10.79
CA ARG A 206 26.76 13.64 -9.67
C ARG A 206 25.32 13.37 -9.25
N ILE A 207 24.35 14.12 -9.75
CA ILE A 207 22.95 13.87 -9.42
C ILE A 207 22.40 12.74 -10.30
N ALA A 208 22.35 11.54 -9.72
CA ALA A 208 21.87 10.33 -10.37
C ALA A 208 20.39 10.10 -10.02
N GLY A 209 19.61 9.71 -11.02
CA GLY A 209 18.20 9.36 -10.90
C GLY A 209 17.96 7.87 -11.07
N PRO A 210 16.71 7.43 -10.88
CA PRO A 210 16.30 6.03 -10.93
C PRO A 210 16.52 5.40 -12.31
N TYR A 211 16.58 4.08 -12.36
CA TYR A 211 16.56 3.35 -13.63
C TYR A 211 15.33 3.69 -14.48
N VAL A 212 15.40 3.44 -15.79
CA VAL A 212 14.21 3.44 -16.66
C VAL A 212 13.34 2.23 -16.30
N THR A 213 12.02 2.41 -16.27
CA THR A 213 11.10 1.27 -16.08
C THR A 213 11.32 0.20 -17.16
N PRO A 214 11.53 -1.07 -16.79
CA PRO A 214 11.38 -2.25 -17.65
C PRO A 214 10.26 -2.18 -18.70
N LEU A 215 9.13 -1.56 -18.37
CA LEU A 215 7.99 -1.49 -19.28
C LEU A 215 8.30 -0.70 -20.57
N GLN A 216 9.19 0.30 -20.52
CA GLN A 216 9.65 1.02 -21.72
C GLN A 216 10.32 0.08 -22.72
N PHE A 217 11.16 -0.84 -22.24
CA PHE A 217 11.84 -1.82 -23.07
C PHE A 217 10.86 -2.86 -23.63
N PHE A 218 9.89 -3.30 -22.83
CA PHE A 218 8.86 -4.24 -23.26
C PHE A 218 8.01 -3.65 -24.40
N VAL A 219 7.43 -2.47 -24.18
CA VAL A 219 6.50 -1.83 -25.13
C VAL A 219 7.22 -1.42 -26.43
N ASN A 220 8.49 -1.02 -26.34
CA ASN A 220 9.31 -0.69 -27.51
C ASN A 220 9.97 -1.91 -28.18
N ARG A 221 9.85 -3.11 -27.59
CA ARG A 221 10.51 -4.36 -28.04
C ARG A 221 12.02 -4.17 -28.23
N THR A 222 12.68 -3.57 -27.24
CA THR A 222 14.11 -3.29 -27.28
C THR A 222 14.93 -4.55 -26.98
N GLY A 223 15.68 -5.03 -27.99
CA GLY A 223 16.54 -6.20 -27.86
C GLY A 223 15.80 -7.44 -27.39
N ASP A 224 16.48 -8.32 -26.64
CA ASP A 224 15.87 -9.53 -26.09
C ASP A 224 15.27 -9.30 -24.69
N PHE A 225 14.95 -8.05 -24.31
CA PHE A 225 14.36 -7.77 -22.99
C PHE A 225 13.01 -8.50 -22.80
N VAL A 226 12.24 -8.65 -23.88
CA VAL A 226 10.92 -9.31 -23.91
C VAL A 226 10.95 -10.84 -23.74
N HIS A 227 12.11 -11.43 -23.43
CA HIS A 227 12.20 -12.87 -23.21
C HIS A 227 11.38 -13.29 -21.96
N ALA A 228 10.78 -14.48 -22.01
CA ALA A 228 9.92 -15.00 -20.94
C ALA A 228 10.63 -15.19 -19.58
N ASP A 229 11.97 -15.27 -19.59
CA ASP A 229 12.77 -15.35 -18.36
C ASP A 229 13.04 -13.97 -17.72
N SER A 230 12.80 -12.88 -18.46
CA SER A 230 12.96 -11.49 -18.02
C SER A 230 11.62 -10.81 -17.76
N VAL A 231 10.59 -11.19 -18.52
CA VAL A 231 9.23 -10.66 -18.45
C VAL A 231 8.23 -11.81 -18.33
N GLU A 232 7.35 -11.74 -17.33
CA GLU A 232 6.20 -12.64 -17.23
C GLU A 232 4.98 -12.02 -17.88
N GLU A 233 4.60 -12.50 -19.06
CA GLU A 233 3.33 -12.11 -19.68
C GLU A 233 2.19 -12.99 -19.13
N LEU A 234 1.22 -12.36 -18.47
CA LEU A 234 0.10 -13.08 -17.86
C LEU A 234 -0.95 -13.43 -18.93
N PRO A 235 -1.55 -14.62 -18.88
CA PRO A 235 -2.67 -14.95 -19.75
C PRO A 235 -3.93 -14.19 -19.35
N ALA A 236 -4.81 -13.91 -20.33
CA ALA A 236 -6.09 -13.22 -20.11
C ALA A 236 -7.02 -13.93 -19.09
N THR A 237 -6.75 -15.19 -18.75
CA THR A 237 -7.44 -15.95 -17.71
C THR A 237 -7.30 -15.35 -16.31
N PHE A 238 -6.41 -14.38 -16.11
CA PHE A 238 -6.31 -13.63 -14.85
C PHE A 238 -7.66 -12.99 -14.45
N GLN A 239 -8.54 -12.73 -15.42
CA GLN A 239 -9.87 -12.16 -15.18
C GLN A 239 -10.80 -13.13 -14.44
N ASP A 240 -10.61 -14.44 -14.64
CA ASP A 240 -11.44 -15.49 -14.07
C ASP A 240 -10.79 -16.25 -12.92
N ALA A 241 -9.45 -16.19 -12.83
CA ALA A 241 -8.66 -16.91 -11.85
C ALA A 241 -7.47 -16.07 -11.37
N HIS A 242 -6.97 -16.38 -10.18
CA HIS A 242 -5.80 -15.70 -9.63
C HIS A 242 -4.52 -16.29 -10.23
N ILE A 243 -3.58 -15.43 -10.58
CA ILE A 243 -2.28 -15.82 -11.13
C ILE A 243 -1.20 -15.32 -10.19
N ASN A 244 -0.45 -16.26 -9.64
CA ASN A 244 0.72 -15.97 -8.81
C ASN A 244 1.94 -15.82 -9.72
N VAL A 245 2.62 -14.69 -9.60
CA VAL A 245 3.88 -14.41 -10.30
C VAL A 245 4.95 -14.04 -9.28
N TYR A 246 6.18 -14.34 -9.65
CA TYR A 246 7.34 -14.10 -8.80
C TYR A 246 8.27 -13.13 -9.51
N LEU A 247 8.47 -11.97 -8.91
CA LEU A 247 9.29 -10.90 -9.44
C LEU A 247 10.55 -10.71 -8.61
N ARG A 248 11.61 -10.27 -9.28
CA ARG A 248 12.85 -9.78 -8.66
C ARG A 248 12.94 -8.28 -8.84
N ALA A 249 13.56 -7.63 -7.86
CA ALA A 249 13.94 -6.22 -8.00
C ALA A 249 14.84 -6.02 -9.22
N LEU A 250 14.75 -4.83 -9.83
CA LEU A 250 15.47 -4.52 -11.05
C LEU A 250 16.98 -4.71 -10.89
N ASP A 251 17.57 -4.21 -9.80
CA ASP A 251 18.99 -4.32 -9.47
C ASP A 251 19.46 -5.78 -9.33
N VAL A 252 18.61 -6.67 -8.81
CA VAL A 252 18.86 -8.12 -8.74
C VAL A 252 18.91 -8.72 -10.14
N GLY A 253 17.97 -8.31 -11.00
CA GLY A 253 17.99 -8.70 -12.40
C GLY A 253 19.32 -8.31 -13.05
N VAL A 254 19.74 -7.06 -12.88
CA VAL A 254 20.96 -6.53 -13.49
C VAL A 254 22.20 -7.28 -13.02
N THR A 255 22.37 -7.47 -11.71
CA THR A 255 23.51 -8.19 -11.13
C THR A 255 23.57 -9.66 -11.54
N SER A 256 22.43 -10.28 -11.85
CA SER A 256 22.35 -11.68 -12.29
C SER A 256 22.63 -11.90 -13.78
N TRP A 257 22.66 -10.85 -14.59
CA TRP A 257 22.84 -10.95 -16.03
C TRP A 257 24.17 -11.64 -16.41
N PRO A 258 24.21 -12.58 -17.38
CA PRO A 258 23.15 -12.97 -18.34
C PRO A 258 22.14 -14.01 -17.84
N THR A 259 22.22 -14.43 -16.57
CA THR A 259 21.22 -15.33 -15.98
C THR A 259 19.94 -14.55 -15.72
N ARG A 260 18.99 -14.64 -16.65
CA ARG A 260 17.75 -13.87 -16.62
C ARG A 260 16.92 -14.14 -15.35
N ARG A 261 16.29 -13.07 -14.87
CA ARG A 261 15.31 -13.07 -13.77
C ARG A 261 14.09 -12.26 -14.21
N LYS A 262 12.91 -12.71 -13.82
CA LYS A 262 11.65 -12.00 -14.07
C LYS A 262 11.64 -10.71 -13.25
N VAL A 263 11.73 -9.56 -13.91
CA VAL A 263 11.74 -8.22 -13.28
C VAL A 263 10.48 -7.42 -13.59
N LEU A 264 9.67 -7.90 -14.54
CA LEU A 264 8.43 -7.27 -14.97
C LEU A 264 7.35 -8.34 -15.14
N ALA A 265 6.17 -8.12 -14.58
CA ALA A 265 4.96 -8.83 -14.96
C ALA A 265 4.12 -7.92 -15.86
N VAL A 266 3.64 -8.46 -16.98
CA VAL A 266 2.78 -7.75 -17.94
C VAL A 266 1.40 -8.37 -17.93
N VAL A 267 0.42 -7.60 -17.49
CA VAL A 267 -1.00 -7.93 -17.54
C VAL A 267 -1.56 -7.42 -18.87
N PRO A 268 -2.15 -8.28 -19.71
CA PRO A 268 -2.77 -7.83 -20.95
C PRO A 268 -4.05 -7.03 -20.64
N PRO A 269 -4.55 -6.22 -21.60
CA PRO A 269 -5.80 -5.50 -21.43
C PRO A 269 -6.97 -6.41 -21.00
N ALA A 270 -7.73 -5.97 -19.99
CA ALA A 270 -8.92 -6.67 -19.49
C ALA A 270 -10.16 -6.40 -20.35
N TYR A 271 -11.26 -7.15 -20.17
CA TYR A 271 -12.52 -6.87 -20.86
C TYR A 271 -13.00 -5.43 -20.59
N GLY A 272 -12.99 -4.61 -21.65
CA GLY A 272 -13.44 -3.22 -21.61
C GLY A 272 -12.37 -2.19 -21.26
N ASP A 273 -11.14 -2.61 -20.92
CA ASP A 273 -9.98 -1.72 -20.82
C ASP A 273 -9.14 -1.82 -22.10
N ALA A 274 -8.71 -0.69 -22.64
CA ALA A 274 -7.82 -0.65 -23.79
C ALA A 274 -6.35 -0.83 -23.38
N ASN A 275 -6.02 -0.61 -22.12
CA ASN A 275 -4.66 -0.57 -21.62
C ASN A 275 -4.25 -1.90 -20.99
N GLY A 276 -2.98 -2.28 -21.20
CA GLY A 276 -2.31 -3.29 -20.39
C GLY A 276 -1.64 -2.66 -19.17
N TYR A 277 -1.09 -3.49 -18.29
CA TYR A 277 -0.39 -3.05 -17.08
C TYR A 277 0.96 -3.73 -16.94
N GLY A 278 1.97 -2.98 -16.51
CA GLY A 278 3.27 -3.49 -16.07
C GLY A 278 3.40 -3.38 -14.55
N ILE A 279 3.90 -4.42 -13.92
CA ILE A 279 4.18 -4.49 -12.49
C ILE A 279 5.67 -4.79 -12.31
N GLU A 280 6.38 -3.92 -11.62
CA GLU A 280 7.82 -4.03 -11.36
C GLU A 280 8.15 -3.74 -9.91
N ILE A 281 9.31 -4.22 -9.45
CA ILE A 281 9.74 -4.07 -8.05
C ILE A 281 10.89 -3.06 -7.98
N ARG A 282 10.73 -2.01 -7.16
CA ARG A 282 11.71 -0.92 -6.98
C ARG A 282 12.08 -0.76 -5.52
N ARG A 283 13.36 -0.57 -5.23
CA ARG A 283 13.91 -0.45 -3.87
C ARG A 283 15.16 0.45 -3.87
N PRO A 284 15.56 1.04 -2.72
CA PRO A 284 16.65 2.03 -2.66
C PRO A 284 18.05 1.39 -2.76
N ARG A 285 18.38 0.88 -3.95
CA ARG A 285 19.66 0.26 -4.28
C ARG A 285 20.16 0.77 -5.63
N GLU A 286 21.48 0.85 -5.78
CA GLU A 286 22.13 1.27 -7.04
C GLU A 286 21.61 2.62 -7.56
N TYR A 287 21.07 2.68 -8.78
CA TYR A 287 20.51 3.92 -9.35
C TYR A 287 19.17 4.32 -8.74
N ASP A 288 18.49 3.40 -8.05
CA ASP A 288 17.25 3.69 -7.34
C ASP A 288 17.48 4.17 -5.89
N GLN A 289 18.74 4.42 -5.49
CA GLN A 289 19.10 4.81 -4.12
C GLN A 289 18.40 6.08 -3.61
N GLY A 290 17.92 6.94 -4.51
CA GLY A 290 17.12 8.11 -4.13
C GLY A 290 15.69 7.79 -3.69
N LEU A 291 15.18 6.58 -3.91
CA LEU A 291 13.85 6.18 -3.43
C LEU A 291 13.82 6.08 -1.90
N ASN A 292 12.66 6.29 -1.30
CA ASN A 292 12.50 6.23 0.15
C ASN A 292 12.05 4.84 0.60
N GLU A 293 12.45 4.40 1.80
CA GLU A 293 11.97 3.12 2.35
C GLU A 293 10.51 3.21 2.80
N THR A 294 10.14 4.33 3.43
CA THR A 294 8.82 4.53 4.05
C THR A 294 8.04 5.67 3.40
N PRO A 295 6.71 5.54 3.22
CA PRO A 295 5.85 6.66 2.83
C PRO A 295 5.85 7.80 3.87
N ALA A 296 5.92 9.05 3.41
CA ALA A 296 5.68 10.23 4.24
C ALA A 296 5.04 11.36 3.40
N PRO A 297 4.36 12.34 4.04
CA PRO A 297 3.77 13.48 3.33
C PRO A 297 4.83 14.23 2.50
N GLY A 298 4.57 14.39 1.20
CA GLY A 298 5.47 15.08 0.28
C GLY A 298 6.56 14.20 -0.36
N ILE A 299 6.64 12.91 -0.01
CA ILE A 299 7.52 11.94 -0.69
C ILE A 299 6.83 11.39 -1.92
N SER A 300 7.53 11.39 -3.06
CA SER A 300 6.96 10.98 -4.35
C SER A 300 7.31 9.54 -4.71
N GLY A 301 8.48 9.02 -4.32
CA GLY A 301 8.94 7.67 -4.63
C GLY A 301 9.30 6.86 -3.38
N VAL A 302 8.71 5.68 -3.24
CA VAL A 302 8.92 4.74 -2.13
C VAL A 302 9.20 3.33 -2.64
N ALA A 303 9.98 2.56 -1.89
CA ALA A 303 10.23 1.15 -2.17
C ALA A 303 8.90 0.39 -2.22
N GLY A 304 8.67 -0.38 -3.29
CA GLY A 304 7.41 -1.06 -3.49
C GLY A 304 7.24 -1.75 -4.83
N ALA A 305 6.05 -2.32 -5.02
CA ALA A 305 5.59 -2.79 -6.32
C ALA A 305 4.95 -1.64 -7.08
N VAL A 306 5.65 -1.20 -8.12
CA VAL A 306 5.28 -0.06 -8.98
C VAL A 306 4.43 -0.56 -10.13
N ILE A 307 3.35 0.17 -10.40
CA ILE A 307 2.37 -0.18 -11.41
C ILE A 307 2.28 0.95 -12.43
N HIS A 308 2.47 0.58 -13.69
CA HIS A 308 2.24 1.44 -14.84
C HIS A 308 1.18 0.82 -15.75
N SER A 309 0.35 1.64 -16.38
CA SER A 309 -0.46 1.21 -17.52
C SER A 309 0.25 1.56 -18.81
N PHE A 310 -0.07 0.83 -19.88
CA PHE A 310 0.40 1.16 -21.22
C PHE A 310 -0.70 0.96 -22.25
N ASP A 311 -0.71 1.82 -23.25
CA ASP A 311 -1.54 1.66 -24.45
C ASP A 311 -0.76 0.82 -25.48
N PRO A 312 -1.25 -0.38 -25.84
CA PRO A 312 -0.57 -1.25 -26.82
C PRO A 312 -0.44 -0.62 -28.22
N SER A 313 -1.30 0.34 -28.56
CA SER A 313 -1.35 1.00 -29.87
C SER A 313 -0.43 2.21 -29.95
N THR A 314 -0.47 3.10 -28.96
CA THR A 314 0.33 4.32 -28.94
C THR A 314 1.67 4.16 -28.24
N LYS A 315 1.86 3.05 -27.50
CA LYS A 315 3.04 2.77 -26.65
C LYS A 315 3.21 3.74 -25.48
N LEU A 316 2.21 4.57 -25.22
CA LEU A 316 2.25 5.54 -24.13
C LEU A 316 2.13 4.81 -22.79
N ILE A 317 3.03 5.14 -21.86
CA ILE A 317 3.06 4.59 -20.51
C ILE A 317 2.54 5.64 -19.54
N THR A 318 1.71 5.23 -18.58
CA THR A 318 1.15 6.09 -17.53
C THR A 318 1.45 5.48 -16.17
N TYR A 319 2.00 6.26 -15.24
CA TYR A 319 2.16 5.85 -13.86
C TYR A 319 0.81 5.75 -13.17
N VAL A 320 0.52 4.58 -12.58
CA VAL A 320 -0.75 4.31 -11.92
C VAL A 320 -0.60 4.39 -10.41
N GLY A 321 0.47 3.83 -9.85
CA GLY A 321 0.75 3.94 -8.42
C GLY A 321 1.78 2.92 -7.94
N CYS A 322 1.89 2.80 -6.62
CA CYS A 322 2.84 1.93 -5.95
C CYS A 322 2.18 1.29 -4.72
N ILE A 323 2.47 0.01 -4.48
CA ILE A 323 2.18 -0.67 -3.21
C ILE A 323 3.49 -0.66 -2.40
N PRO A 324 3.64 0.23 -1.39
CA PRO A 324 4.90 0.40 -0.66
C PRO A 324 5.23 -0.84 0.16
N PHE A 325 6.50 -1.24 0.31
CA PHE A 325 6.89 -2.39 1.15
C PHE A 325 6.82 -2.10 2.65
N ALA A 326 7.15 -0.88 3.06
CA ALA A 326 7.13 -0.51 4.47
C ALA A 326 5.71 -0.43 5.03
N GLY A 327 5.57 -0.87 6.29
CA GLY A 327 4.28 -0.89 6.98
C GLY A 327 3.31 -1.96 6.44
N LEU A 328 3.78 -2.88 5.58
CA LEU A 328 3.03 -4.04 5.13
C LEU A 328 3.32 -5.23 6.04
N GLU A 329 2.43 -5.49 6.99
CA GLU A 329 2.21 -6.86 7.44
C GLU A 329 1.03 -7.42 6.64
N GLY A 330 1.29 -8.53 5.95
CA GLY A 330 0.28 -9.30 5.25
C GLY A 330 -0.03 -8.87 3.81
N ASP A 331 -0.89 -9.68 3.18
CA ASP A 331 -1.41 -9.52 1.84
C ASP A 331 -2.18 -8.19 1.70
N ARG A 332 -1.75 -7.32 0.77
CA ARG A 332 -2.45 -6.07 0.44
C ARG A 332 -2.82 -5.99 -1.02
N ASP A 333 -4.07 -5.61 -1.27
CA ASP A 333 -4.61 -5.41 -2.60
C ASP A 333 -4.45 -3.96 -3.06
N TYR A 334 -4.22 -3.81 -4.36
CA TYR A 334 -4.29 -2.59 -5.13
C TYR A 334 -5.26 -2.79 -6.29
N ARG A 335 -6.27 -1.93 -6.38
CA ARG A 335 -7.37 -2.07 -7.35
C ARG A 335 -7.33 -0.99 -8.42
N ILE A 336 -7.46 -1.42 -9.68
CA ILE A 336 -7.56 -0.56 -10.86
C ILE A 336 -8.73 -1.05 -11.71
N GLY A 337 -9.91 -0.44 -11.55
CA GLY A 337 -11.13 -0.96 -12.18
C GLY A 337 -11.38 -2.41 -11.74
N ASN A 338 -11.37 -3.33 -12.71
CA ASN A 338 -11.58 -4.78 -12.47
C ASN A 338 -10.28 -5.54 -12.16
N LEU A 339 -9.11 -4.90 -12.29
CA LEU A 339 -7.83 -5.52 -11.98
C LEU A 339 -7.52 -5.39 -10.48
N VAL A 340 -7.14 -6.50 -9.87
CA VAL A 340 -6.65 -6.58 -8.50
C VAL A 340 -5.23 -7.11 -8.53
N ILE A 341 -4.31 -6.36 -7.94
CA ILE A 341 -2.91 -6.74 -7.75
C ILE A 341 -2.68 -6.87 -6.26
N ARG A 342 -2.12 -7.99 -5.82
CA ARG A 342 -1.81 -8.24 -4.42
C ARG A 342 -0.35 -8.56 -4.25
N LEU A 343 0.28 -8.00 -3.22
CA LEU A 343 1.57 -8.47 -2.73
C LEU A 343 1.34 -9.57 -1.71
N ASN A 344 1.87 -10.77 -1.94
CA ASN A 344 1.69 -11.93 -1.07
C ASN A 344 2.80 -12.01 -0.02
N ASN A 345 4.04 -12.03 -0.51
CA ASN A 345 5.23 -12.13 0.32
C ASN A 345 6.40 -11.39 -0.33
N PHE A 346 7.26 -10.84 0.51
CA PHE A 346 8.56 -10.32 0.12
C PHE A 346 9.55 -10.65 1.25
N ASN A 347 10.83 -10.80 0.92
CA ASN A 347 11.85 -11.00 1.93
C ASN A 347 12.25 -9.67 2.58
N ASP A 348 12.96 -9.74 3.70
CA ASP A 348 13.43 -8.54 4.44
C ASP A 348 14.22 -7.57 3.56
N ASP A 349 14.99 -8.09 2.59
CA ASP A 349 15.75 -7.28 1.63
C ASP A 349 14.89 -6.70 0.49
N SER A 350 13.63 -7.12 0.36
CA SER A 350 12.71 -6.76 -0.74
C SER A 350 13.30 -7.01 -2.14
N ASP A 351 14.21 -7.98 -2.25
CA ASP A 351 14.87 -8.36 -3.50
C ASP A 351 13.98 -9.28 -4.37
N PHE A 352 12.93 -9.80 -3.74
CA PHE A 352 11.99 -10.77 -4.24
C PHE A 352 10.59 -10.49 -3.71
N VAL A 353 9.60 -10.58 -4.61
CA VAL A 353 8.19 -10.41 -4.26
C VAL A 353 7.32 -11.43 -4.99
N GLY A 354 6.43 -12.09 -4.26
CA GLY A 354 5.28 -12.81 -4.81
C GLY A 354 4.11 -11.84 -5.03
N VAL A 355 3.61 -11.78 -6.25
CA VAL A 355 2.48 -10.94 -6.65
C VAL A 355 1.34 -11.84 -7.13
N THR A 356 0.14 -11.66 -6.59
CA THR A 356 -1.08 -12.25 -7.17
C THR A 356 -1.77 -11.23 -8.04
N VAL A 357 -2.13 -11.61 -9.26
CA VAL A 357 -2.95 -10.79 -10.15
C VAL A 357 -4.27 -11.50 -10.41
N GLY A 358 -5.38 -10.78 -10.29
CA GLY A 358 -6.71 -11.34 -10.53
C GLY A 358 -7.72 -10.30 -11.00
N GLY A 359 -8.85 -10.77 -11.50
CA GLY A 359 -10.04 -9.97 -11.79
C GLY A 359 -10.90 -9.70 -10.55
N THR A 360 -12.15 -9.29 -10.76
CA THR A 360 -13.11 -8.96 -9.69
C THR A 360 -13.32 -10.08 -8.67
N LYS A 361 -13.21 -11.36 -9.08
CA LYS A 361 -13.31 -12.52 -8.18
C LYS A 361 -12.23 -12.57 -7.09
N LEU A 362 -11.03 -11.99 -7.31
CA LEU A 362 -10.03 -11.79 -6.24
C LEU A 362 -10.51 -10.76 -5.21
N GLY A 363 -11.25 -9.76 -5.67
CA GLY A 363 -11.81 -8.70 -4.86
C GLY A 363 -13.08 -9.08 -4.07
N GLU A 364 -13.72 -10.21 -4.38
CA GLU A 364 -14.94 -10.72 -3.73
C GLU A 364 -14.66 -11.58 -2.47
N ALA A 365 -13.39 -11.79 -2.12
CA ALA A 365 -12.99 -12.49 -0.89
C ALA A 365 -13.74 -11.98 0.35
N ALA A 366 -14.50 -12.86 1.01
CA ALA A 366 -15.30 -12.54 2.19
C ALA A 366 -14.45 -12.55 3.47
N ILE A 367 -14.69 -11.58 4.36
CA ILE A 367 -14.15 -11.58 5.72
C ILE A 367 -15.26 -12.01 6.69
N GLN A 368 -14.92 -12.83 7.66
CA GLN A 368 -15.81 -13.22 8.76
C GLN A 368 -15.05 -13.27 10.08
N PHE A 369 -15.74 -13.12 11.21
CA PHE A 369 -15.14 -13.45 12.50
C PHE A 369 -15.22 -14.96 12.76
N ALA A 370 -14.16 -15.54 13.31
CA ALA A 370 -14.26 -16.80 14.02
C ALA A 370 -15.15 -16.62 15.26
N PRO A 371 -15.70 -17.71 15.84
CA PRO A 371 -16.44 -17.63 17.10
C PRO A 371 -15.64 -16.88 18.17
N ALA A 372 -16.25 -15.86 18.77
CA ALA A 372 -15.61 -15.05 19.81
C ALA A 372 -15.25 -15.91 21.02
N GLN A 373 -14.04 -15.75 21.56
CA GLN A 373 -13.67 -16.38 22.83
C GLN A 373 -13.77 -15.35 23.94
N MET A 374 -14.64 -15.60 24.91
CA MET A 374 -14.85 -14.71 26.04
C MET A 374 -14.52 -15.43 27.36
N SER A 375 -13.84 -14.72 28.26
CA SER A 375 -13.56 -15.18 29.62
C SER A 375 -13.74 -14.03 30.60
N SER A 376 -14.35 -14.30 31.75
CA SER A 376 -14.55 -13.30 32.81
C SER A 376 -13.98 -13.80 34.12
N THR A 377 -13.24 -12.94 34.82
CA THR A 377 -12.63 -13.25 36.12
C THR A 377 -13.13 -12.25 37.15
N VAL A 378 -13.57 -12.72 38.32
CA VAL A 378 -13.93 -11.83 39.43
C VAL A 378 -12.66 -11.18 39.95
N THR A 379 -12.58 -9.86 39.85
CA THR A 379 -11.43 -9.06 40.29
C THR A 379 -11.62 -8.54 41.72
N TYR A 380 -12.86 -8.23 42.08
CA TYR A 380 -13.20 -7.69 43.39
C TYR A 380 -14.60 -8.12 43.81
N THR A 381 -14.80 -8.34 45.10
CA THR A 381 -16.12 -8.57 45.70
C THR A 381 -16.31 -7.57 46.80
N THR A 382 -17.41 -6.81 46.77
CA THR A 382 -17.71 -5.85 47.83
C THR A 382 -18.07 -6.58 49.12
N ASP A 383 -17.97 -5.87 50.24
CA ASP A 383 -18.60 -6.31 51.47
C ASP A 383 -20.13 -6.37 51.31
N TRP A 384 -20.77 -7.13 52.19
CA TRP A 384 -22.22 -7.14 52.30
C TRP A 384 -22.73 -5.79 52.77
N GLU A 385 -23.66 -5.21 52.01
CA GLU A 385 -24.35 -3.98 52.35
C GLU A 385 -25.86 -4.21 52.44
N TRP A 386 -26.53 -3.45 53.30
CA TRP A 386 -27.97 -3.53 53.47
C TRP A 386 -28.67 -2.49 52.58
N VAL A 387 -29.53 -2.96 51.69
CA VAL A 387 -30.32 -2.12 50.79
C VAL A 387 -31.81 -2.39 50.97
N TYR A 388 -32.62 -1.37 50.74
CA TYR A 388 -34.06 -1.54 50.64
C TYR A 388 -34.38 -2.10 49.25
N ALA A 389 -35.02 -3.27 49.23
CA ALA A 389 -35.37 -3.94 47.99
C ALA A 389 -36.71 -4.66 48.15
N THR A 390 -37.35 -4.89 47.00
CA THR A 390 -38.64 -5.55 46.91
C THR A 390 -38.48 -6.81 46.06
N PRO A 391 -38.22 -8.00 46.67
CA PRO A 391 -38.07 -9.26 45.93
C PRO A 391 -39.33 -9.67 45.16
N CYS A 392 -40.47 -9.02 45.45
CA CYS A 392 -41.77 -9.26 44.86
C CYS A 392 -42.58 -7.97 44.86
N ARG A 393 -43.10 -7.49 43.73
CA ARG A 393 -43.87 -6.23 43.67
C ARG A 393 -45.09 -6.17 44.60
N MET A 394 -45.62 -7.32 45.01
CA MET A 394 -46.75 -7.44 45.94
C MET A 394 -46.33 -7.46 47.40
N PHE A 395 -45.04 -7.64 47.68
CA PHE A 395 -44.51 -7.58 49.04
C PHE A 395 -44.06 -6.15 49.36
N PRO A 396 -44.19 -5.73 50.63
CA PRO A 396 -43.63 -4.46 51.06
C PRO A 396 -42.11 -4.49 50.89
N GLU A 397 -41.54 -3.33 50.58
CA GLU A 397 -40.11 -3.12 50.56
C GLU A 397 -39.52 -3.42 51.94
N ASN A 398 -38.39 -4.13 51.98
CA ASN A 398 -37.70 -4.48 53.21
C ASN A 398 -36.19 -4.39 53.01
N SER A 399 -35.44 -4.38 54.12
CA SER A 399 -33.99 -4.35 54.08
C SER A 399 -33.42 -5.75 53.88
N TYR A 400 -32.58 -5.90 52.86
CA TYR A 400 -31.88 -7.13 52.53
C TYR A 400 -30.40 -6.85 52.30
N ALA A 401 -29.55 -7.82 52.64
CA ALA A 401 -28.14 -7.70 52.34
C ALA A 401 -27.85 -8.09 50.88
N GLN A 402 -26.98 -7.36 50.22
CA GLN A 402 -26.43 -7.65 48.89
C GLN A 402 -24.90 -7.43 48.89
N ARG A 403 -24.21 -7.98 47.90
CA ARG A 403 -22.84 -7.60 47.54
C ARG A 403 -22.65 -7.65 46.04
N SER A 404 -21.67 -6.92 45.52
CA SER A 404 -21.35 -6.89 44.10
C SER A 404 -20.06 -7.65 43.81
N HIS A 405 -20.08 -8.49 42.78
CA HIS A 405 -18.89 -9.08 42.16
C HIS A 405 -18.53 -8.27 40.93
N LEU A 406 -17.39 -7.60 41.00
CA LEU A 406 -16.79 -6.91 39.87
C LEU A 406 -15.88 -7.87 39.13
N LYS A 407 -15.96 -7.84 37.81
CA LYS A 407 -15.24 -8.74 36.92
C LYS A 407 -14.43 -7.95 35.92
N SER A 408 -13.31 -8.51 35.52
CA SER A 408 -12.68 -8.18 34.25
C SER A 408 -13.08 -9.21 33.22
N THR A 409 -13.52 -8.75 32.05
CA THR A 409 -13.86 -9.61 30.92
C THR A 409 -12.89 -9.39 29.79
N LYS A 410 -12.25 -10.49 29.35
CA LYS A 410 -11.37 -10.55 28.20
C LYS A 410 -12.08 -11.22 27.03
N VAL A 411 -12.00 -10.59 25.86
CA VAL A 411 -12.56 -11.06 24.61
C VAL A 411 -11.43 -11.21 23.59
N VAL A 412 -11.51 -12.27 22.79
CA VAL A 412 -10.65 -12.50 21.63
C VAL A 412 -11.54 -12.63 20.41
N LEU A 413 -11.29 -11.76 19.42
CA LEU A 413 -11.88 -11.85 18.10
C LEU A 413 -10.77 -12.18 17.09
N ALA A 414 -11.06 -13.09 16.16
CA ALA A 414 -10.16 -13.45 15.07
C ALA A 414 -10.86 -13.19 13.75
N ALA A 415 -10.29 -12.33 12.89
CA ALA A 415 -10.78 -12.12 11.54
C ALA A 415 -10.23 -13.21 10.61
N LEU A 416 -11.10 -13.83 9.82
CA LEU A 416 -10.77 -14.84 8.83
C LEU A 416 -11.12 -14.30 7.45
N SER A 417 -10.18 -14.37 6.53
CA SER A 417 -10.40 -13.96 5.15
C SER A 417 -10.40 -15.19 4.23
N GLN A 418 -11.38 -15.27 3.33
CA GLN A 418 -11.42 -16.31 2.30
C GLN A 418 -10.68 -15.83 1.05
N GLY A 419 -9.54 -16.45 0.74
CA GLY A 419 -8.76 -16.14 -0.46
C GLY A 419 -7.58 -15.21 -0.21
N TYR A 420 -7.18 -15.00 1.03
CA TYR A 420 -5.91 -14.36 1.43
C TYR A 420 -5.07 -15.36 2.22
N GLU A 421 -3.77 -15.39 1.96
CA GLU A 421 -2.83 -16.26 2.68
C GLU A 421 -2.43 -15.63 4.03
N ALA A 422 -2.27 -14.30 4.09
CA ALA A 422 -1.92 -13.58 5.31
C ALA A 422 -2.50 -12.15 5.34
N PRO A 423 -3.81 -11.91 5.45
CA PRO A 423 -4.38 -10.56 5.34
C PRO A 423 -3.98 -9.61 6.49
N GLY A 424 -3.67 -8.34 6.16
CA GLY A 424 -3.54 -7.27 7.14
C GLY A 424 -4.88 -6.61 7.48
N TYR A 425 -5.12 -6.25 8.75
CA TYR A 425 -6.40 -5.71 9.22
C TYR A 425 -6.26 -4.36 9.94
N VAL A 426 -7.20 -3.46 9.67
CA VAL A 426 -7.49 -2.29 10.50
C VAL A 426 -8.66 -2.63 11.42
N TRP A 427 -8.42 -2.57 12.72
CA TRP A 427 -9.43 -2.83 13.75
C TRP A 427 -10.02 -1.54 14.28
N THR A 428 -11.33 -1.54 14.54
CA THR A 428 -12.00 -0.43 15.25
C THR A 428 -12.81 -0.96 16.42
N ILE A 429 -12.87 -0.17 17.50
CA ILE A 429 -13.78 -0.35 18.63
C ILE A 429 -14.62 0.91 18.74
N ASN A 430 -15.94 0.79 18.62
CA ASN A 430 -16.90 1.90 18.52
C ASN A 430 -16.49 2.96 17.50
N ASP A 431 -16.13 2.51 16.28
CA ASP A 431 -15.68 3.35 15.17
C ASP A 431 -14.37 4.13 15.42
N VAL A 432 -13.68 3.89 16.54
CA VAL A 432 -12.35 4.44 16.81
C VAL A 432 -11.30 3.41 16.40
N ALA A 433 -10.36 3.82 15.53
CA ALA A 433 -9.26 2.97 15.08
C ALA A 433 -8.36 2.58 16.26
N VAL A 434 -8.05 1.29 16.33
CA VAL A 434 -7.13 0.72 17.32
C VAL A 434 -5.70 0.99 16.84
N ASP A 435 -4.91 1.65 17.67
CA ASP A 435 -3.50 1.96 17.39
C ASP A 435 -2.62 0.78 17.87
N PRO A 436 -1.94 0.05 16.98
CA PRO A 436 -1.13 -1.11 17.36
C PRO A 436 0.05 -0.76 18.29
N GLU A 437 0.48 0.51 18.34
CA GLU A 437 1.56 0.96 19.23
C GLU A 437 1.08 1.24 20.67
N GLN A 438 -0.24 1.30 20.88
CA GLN A 438 -0.85 1.53 22.18
C GLN A 438 -1.39 0.24 22.81
N ILE A 439 -1.61 0.28 24.12
CA ILE A 439 -2.10 -0.86 24.91
C ILE A 439 -3.51 -0.63 25.50
N SER A 440 -4.07 0.56 25.30
CA SER A 440 -5.39 0.93 25.82
C SER A 440 -5.98 2.11 25.06
N MET A 441 -7.31 2.22 25.05
CA MET A 441 -8.05 3.37 24.52
C MET A 441 -9.24 3.71 25.42
N GLU A 442 -9.69 4.97 25.34
CA GLU A 442 -10.95 5.42 25.92
C GLU A 442 -12.04 5.36 24.85
N VAL A 443 -13.17 4.73 25.19
CA VAL A 443 -14.33 4.65 24.29
C VAL A 443 -15.59 5.11 25.00
N SER A 444 -16.39 5.91 24.31
CA SER A 444 -17.72 6.30 24.78
C SER A 444 -18.70 5.17 24.52
N VAL A 445 -19.35 4.69 25.58
CA VAL A 445 -20.33 3.60 25.51
C VAL A 445 -21.56 3.92 26.33
N ASN A 446 -22.68 3.35 25.95
CA ASN A 446 -23.87 3.33 26.77
C ASN A 446 -23.75 2.23 27.83
N VAL A 447 -23.63 2.62 29.10
CA VAL A 447 -23.52 1.68 30.22
C VAL A 447 -24.81 1.61 31.01
N ARG A 448 -25.03 0.45 31.65
CA ARG A 448 -25.99 0.28 32.73
C ARG A 448 -25.25 0.14 34.06
N SER A 449 -25.65 0.93 35.05
CA SER A 449 -25.11 0.89 36.41
C SER A 449 -25.44 -0.44 37.10
N GLY A 450 -24.50 -0.95 37.92
CA GLY A 450 -24.75 -2.05 38.85
C GLY A 450 -25.42 -1.63 40.16
N ASP A 451 -25.67 -0.33 40.37
CA ASP A 451 -26.32 0.19 41.58
C ASP A 451 -27.85 0.00 41.54
N PRO A 452 -28.48 -0.68 42.52
CA PRO A 452 -29.94 -0.86 42.58
C PRO A 452 -30.74 0.44 42.62
N GLY A 453 -30.16 1.54 43.10
CA GLY A 453 -30.82 2.84 43.26
C GLY A 453 -30.81 3.73 42.01
N LEU A 454 -29.94 3.46 41.05
CA LEU A 454 -29.82 4.21 39.80
C LEU A 454 -30.52 3.44 38.68
N GLY A 455 -31.81 3.73 38.53
CA GLY A 455 -32.72 3.00 37.67
C GLY A 455 -32.22 2.79 36.24
N ARG A 456 -32.24 1.52 35.80
CA ARG A 456 -32.76 0.92 34.55
C ARG A 456 -32.40 1.54 33.18
N GLN A 457 -31.84 2.74 33.10
CA GLN A 457 -31.56 3.50 31.88
C GLN A 457 -30.07 3.44 31.54
N PHE A 458 -29.79 3.30 30.26
CA PHE A 458 -28.43 3.44 29.75
C PHE A 458 -28.02 4.91 29.84
N ARG A 459 -26.77 5.15 30.23
CA ARG A 459 -26.14 6.48 30.16
C ARG A 459 -24.81 6.37 29.44
N SER A 460 -24.42 7.45 28.75
CA SER A 460 -23.13 7.51 28.08
C SER A 460 -22.03 7.72 29.12
N GLU A 461 -21.00 6.87 29.10
CA GLU A 461 -19.79 6.98 29.93
C GLU A 461 -18.56 6.70 29.06
N SER A 462 -17.41 7.24 29.45
CA SER A 462 -16.12 6.83 28.89
C SER A 462 -15.59 5.65 29.68
N ILE A 463 -15.20 4.59 29.00
CA ILE A 463 -14.53 3.44 29.61
C ILE A 463 -13.16 3.21 28.98
N THR A 464 -12.23 2.72 29.80
CA THR A 464 -10.95 2.23 29.32
C THR A 464 -11.10 0.79 28.80
N VAL A 465 -10.59 0.55 27.60
CA VAL A 465 -10.43 -0.78 27.01
C VAL A 465 -8.95 -1.03 26.81
N LYS A 466 -8.41 -2.07 27.45
CA LYS A 466 -7.04 -2.54 27.22
C LYS A 466 -7.06 -3.49 26.04
N TYR A 467 -6.08 -3.41 25.15
CA TYR A 467 -6.07 -4.27 23.96
C TYR A 467 -4.66 -4.61 23.49
N ARG A 468 -4.60 -5.61 22.60
CA ARG A 468 -3.43 -5.93 21.79
C ARG A 468 -3.88 -6.58 20.48
N ILE A 469 -3.14 -6.33 19.41
CA ILE A 469 -3.31 -6.99 18.12
C ILE A 469 -2.22 -8.04 17.97
N ILE A 470 -2.60 -9.27 17.59
CA ILE A 470 -1.67 -10.37 17.30
C ILE A 470 -2.13 -10.96 15.97
N ASP A 471 -1.37 -10.73 14.90
CA ASP A 471 -1.70 -11.15 13.54
C ASP A 471 -3.14 -10.74 13.15
N ASN A 472 -4.01 -11.71 12.90
CA ASN A 472 -5.42 -11.53 12.57
C ASN A 472 -6.35 -11.48 13.79
N ARG A 473 -5.83 -11.30 15.00
CA ARG A 473 -6.59 -11.34 16.27
C ARG A 473 -6.52 -10.03 17.02
N LEU A 474 -7.68 -9.54 17.45
CA LEU A 474 -7.81 -8.49 18.45
C LEU A 474 -8.15 -9.15 19.79
N GLU A 475 -7.27 -8.99 20.78
CA GLU A 475 -7.58 -9.31 22.16
C GLU A 475 -7.83 -8.03 22.93
N PHE A 476 -8.97 -7.92 23.60
CA PHE A 476 -9.32 -6.74 24.37
C PHE A 476 -10.01 -7.08 25.68
N GLU A 477 -9.86 -6.21 26.66
CA GLU A 477 -10.28 -6.42 28.03
C GLU A 477 -10.82 -5.11 28.61
N SER A 478 -11.88 -5.22 29.41
CA SER A 478 -12.37 -4.11 30.21
C SER A 478 -12.76 -4.60 31.61
N ASP A 479 -12.36 -3.81 32.62
CA ASP A 479 -12.69 -3.95 34.04
C ASP A 479 -13.72 -2.90 34.48
N ALA A 480 -14.33 -2.18 33.53
CA ALA A 480 -15.32 -1.15 33.82
C ALA A 480 -16.51 -1.76 34.59
N PRO A 481 -16.87 -1.21 35.79
CA PRO A 481 -17.72 -1.89 36.77
C PRO A 481 -19.22 -1.73 36.48
N TYR A 482 -19.63 -2.06 35.26
CA TYR A 482 -21.00 -1.89 34.79
C TYR A 482 -21.70 -3.22 34.60
N SER A 483 -23.01 -3.25 34.88
CA SER A 483 -23.83 -4.46 34.77
C SER A 483 -24.04 -4.87 33.31
N GLU A 484 -23.99 -3.90 32.39
CA GLU A 484 -24.16 -4.13 30.96
C GLU A 484 -23.57 -2.96 30.16
N PHE A 485 -22.79 -3.26 29.12
CA PHE A 485 -22.44 -2.36 28.03
C PHE A 485 -22.04 -3.18 26.80
N SER A 486 -22.09 -2.59 25.61
CA SER A 486 -21.66 -3.25 24.38
C SER A 486 -20.60 -2.44 23.65
N LEU A 487 -19.66 -3.15 23.03
CA LEU A 487 -18.65 -2.60 22.14
C LEU A 487 -18.91 -3.11 20.73
N SER A 488 -19.09 -2.20 19.77
CA SER A 488 -19.09 -2.52 18.35
C SER A 488 -17.66 -2.66 17.89
N VAL A 489 -17.29 -3.84 17.40
CA VAL A 489 -15.94 -4.12 16.91
C VAL A 489 -16.01 -4.42 15.43
N SER A 490 -15.14 -3.79 14.64
CA SER A 490 -15.01 -4.11 13.23
C SER A 490 -13.57 -4.42 12.84
N ALA A 491 -13.41 -5.29 11.85
CA ALA A 491 -12.15 -5.56 11.19
C ALA A 491 -12.32 -5.30 9.69
N THR A 492 -11.43 -4.46 9.14
CA THR A 492 -11.40 -4.10 7.71
C THR A 492 -10.07 -4.53 7.12
N VAL A 493 -10.05 -5.18 5.96
CA VAL A 493 -8.78 -5.51 5.29
C VAL A 493 -8.08 -4.23 4.84
N SER A 494 -6.78 -4.14 5.08
CA SER A 494 -5.96 -2.99 4.67
C SER A 494 -5.75 -3.03 3.14
N GLU A 495 -6.54 -2.24 2.41
CA GLU A 495 -6.44 -2.11 0.95
C GLU A 495 -5.87 -0.74 0.56
N THR A 496 -5.03 -0.70 -0.47
CA THR A 496 -4.65 0.56 -1.12
C THR A 496 -5.59 0.81 -2.29
N LEU A 497 -6.64 1.60 -2.07
CA LEU A 497 -7.59 1.94 -3.12
C LEU A 497 -7.06 3.13 -3.93
N THR A 498 -7.06 2.99 -5.26
CA THR A 498 -6.90 4.15 -6.14
C THR A 498 -8.11 5.07 -6.03
N ALA A 499 -7.96 6.35 -6.40
CA ALA A 499 -9.07 7.30 -6.47
C ALA A 499 -10.22 6.80 -7.38
N ALA A 500 -9.92 5.97 -8.38
CA ALA A 500 -10.92 5.34 -9.25
C ALA A 500 -11.62 4.12 -8.63
N ALA A 501 -11.03 3.47 -7.60
CA ALA A 501 -11.58 2.30 -6.91
C ALA A 501 -12.38 2.65 -5.65
N ALA A 502 -12.47 3.93 -5.28
CA ALA A 502 -13.15 4.43 -4.06
C ALA A 502 -14.65 4.11 -3.98
N SER A 503 -15.27 3.64 -5.08
CA SER A 503 -16.67 3.18 -5.10
C SER A 503 -16.85 1.72 -4.70
N THR A 504 -15.75 0.96 -4.51
CA THR A 504 -15.82 -0.42 -4.04
C THR A 504 -15.96 -0.42 -2.52
N PRO A 505 -17.01 -1.05 -1.94
CA PRO A 505 -17.15 -1.12 -0.49
C PRO A 505 -15.90 -1.74 0.14
N ALA A 506 -15.39 -1.11 1.20
CA ALA A 506 -14.33 -1.70 2.00
C ALA A 506 -14.80 -3.06 2.52
N ARG A 507 -13.95 -4.09 2.40
CA ARG A 507 -14.26 -5.39 2.96
C ARG A 507 -14.10 -5.30 4.47
N SER A 508 -15.22 -5.30 5.16
CA SER A 508 -15.28 -5.24 6.62
C SER A 508 -16.25 -6.27 7.17
N VAL A 509 -15.97 -6.72 8.39
CA VAL A 509 -16.90 -7.48 9.23
C VAL A 509 -17.05 -6.74 10.55
N SER A 510 -18.26 -6.67 11.07
CA SER A 510 -18.56 -6.07 12.36
C SER A 510 -19.36 -7.00 13.26
N THR A 511 -19.19 -6.85 14.56
CA THR A 511 -19.93 -7.59 15.58
C THR A 511 -20.04 -6.74 16.85
N ASP A 512 -21.11 -6.94 17.61
CA ASP A 512 -21.29 -6.31 18.92
C ASP A 512 -20.93 -7.30 20.02
N VAL A 513 -20.04 -6.89 20.93
CA VAL A 513 -19.63 -7.68 22.09
C VAL A 513 -20.21 -7.07 23.36
N THR A 514 -21.05 -7.83 24.07
CA THR A 514 -21.69 -7.39 25.32
C THR A 514 -20.91 -7.83 26.55
N PHE A 515 -20.66 -6.88 27.45
CA PHE A 515 -19.95 -7.06 28.71
C PHE A 515 -20.91 -7.02 29.89
N GLN A 516 -20.68 -7.90 30.88
CA GLN A 516 -21.41 -7.95 32.15
C GLN A 516 -20.42 -8.03 33.31
N ASN A 517 -19.84 -6.89 33.63
CA ASN A 517 -18.71 -6.80 34.57
C ASN A 517 -19.13 -6.56 36.02
N ALA A 518 -20.40 -6.24 36.29
CA ALA A 518 -20.94 -6.16 37.64
C ALA A 518 -22.10 -7.16 37.80
N GLU A 519 -21.98 -8.04 38.78
CA GLU A 519 -23.04 -8.98 39.18
C GLU A 519 -23.40 -8.76 40.65
N ILE A 520 -24.69 -8.73 40.96
CA ILE A 520 -25.18 -8.60 42.34
C ILE A 520 -25.50 -9.99 42.90
N GLU A 521 -24.88 -10.33 44.02
CA GLU A 521 -25.28 -11.45 44.86
C GLU A 521 -26.18 -10.95 45.99
N TRP A 522 -27.34 -11.59 46.15
CA TRP A 522 -28.28 -11.30 47.22
C TRP A 522 -28.17 -12.28 48.37
N SER A 523 -28.45 -11.80 49.58
CA SER A 523 -28.50 -12.63 50.78
C SER A 523 -29.59 -13.69 50.69
N LEU A 524 -29.40 -14.79 51.43
CA LEU A 524 -30.34 -15.91 51.47
C LEU A 524 -31.77 -15.48 51.80
N SER A 525 -31.94 -14.53 52.73
CA SER A 525 -33.27 -14.02 53.12
C SER A 525 -34.01 -13.32 51.97
N TYR A 526 -33.29 -12.64 51.08
CA TYR A 526 -33.87 -12.06 49.87
C TYR A 526 -34.30 -13.14 48.88
N LEU A 527 -33.43 -14.13 48.64
CA LEU A 527 -33.70 -15.24 47.73
C LEU A 527 -34.89 -16.09 48.21
N GLU A 528 -34.98 -16.37 49.50
CA GLU A 528 -36.13 -17.07 50.11
C GLU A 528 -37.44 -16.32 49.92
N LYS A 529 -37.42 -14.98 50.05
CA LYS A 529 -38.60 -14.14 49.80
C LYS A 529 -38.98 -14.05 48.32
N MET A 530 -38.00 -14.07 47.42
CA MET A 530 -38.24 -14.19 45.99
C MET A 530 -38.91 -15.53 45.66
N VAL A 531 -38.42 -16.64 46.22
CA VAL A 531 -39.03 -17.97 46.06
C VAL A 531 -40.43 -18.03 46.66
N GLN A 532 -40.65 -17.44 47.84
CA GLN A 532 -41.98 -17.36 48.47
C GLN A 532 -42.96 -16.64 47.55
N CYS A 533 -42.57 -15.49 47.02
CA CYS A 533 -43.37 -14.72 46.06
C CYS A 533 -43.74 -15.54 44.82
N TRP A 534 -42.76 -16.25 44.23
CA TRP A 534 -43.02 -17.15 43.12
C TRP A 534 -44.07 -18.19 43.50
N ARG A 535 -43.91 -18.89 44.63
CA ARG A 535 -44.89 -19.90 45.05
C ARG A 535 -46.30 -19.37 45.28
N GLU A 536 -46.41 -18.19 45.89
CA GLU A 536 -47.70 -17.62 46.29
C GLU A 536 -48.46 -17.00 45.13
N HIS A 537 -47.77 -16.54 44.08
CA HIS A 537 -48.39 -15.69 43.06
C HIS A 537 -48.07 -16.01 41.60
N ILE A 538 -47.32 -17.08 41.29
CA ILE A 538 -46.97 -17.44 39.89
C ILE A 538 -48.19 -17.60 38.96
N TYR A 539 -49.34 -18.00 39.48
CA TYR A 539 -50.58 -18.17 38.71
C TYR A 539 -51.40 -16.89 38.51
N GLN A 540 -51.01 -15.79 39.19
CA GLN A 540 -51.66 -14.48 39.07
C GLN A 540 -50.88 -13.53 38.17
N TRP A 541 -49.73 -13.97 37.65
CA TRP A 541 -48.85 -13.17 36.83
C TRP A 541 -49.23 -13.30 35.35
N THR A 542 -49.37 -12.17 34.65
CA THR A 542 -49.23 -12.18 33.19
C THR A 542 -47.76 -12.45 32.83
N PRO A 543 -47.43 -12.89 31.60
CA PRO A 543 -46.04 -12.97 31.14
C PRO A 543 -45.25 -11.67 31.34
N GLU A 544 -45.93 -10.52 31.36
CA GLU A 544 -45.32 -9.21 31.62
C GLU A 544 -45.10 -8.96 33.14
N ASP A 545 -45.92 -9.57 34.00
CA ASP A 545 -45.82 -9.48 35.47
C ASP A 545 -44.80 -10.43 36.08
N MET A 546 -44.55 -11.59 35.45
CA MET A 546 -43.43 -12.46 35.81
C MET A 546 -42.08 -11.77 35.61
N PHE A 547 -42.05 -10.72 34.78
CA PHE A 547 -40.84 -10.12 34.20
C PHE A 547 -40.91 -8.60 34.09
N GLY A 548 -41.27 -7.87 35.15
CA GLY A 548 -41.47 -6.42 35.07
C GLY A 548 -40.25 -5.53 34.75
N ILE A 549 -39.66 -5.59 33.53
CA ILE A 549 -39.14 -4.51 32.65
C ILE A 549 -38.97 -5.00 31.17
N PRO A 550 -38.90 -4.10 30.16
CA PRO A 550 -39.52 -4.24 28.86
C PRO A 550 -38.74 -5.17 27.91
N THR A 551 -39.43 -5.60 26.87
CA THR A 551 -38.97 -6.41 25.75
C THR A 551 -37.63 -5.94 25.16
N GLY A 552 -36.56 -6.68 25.45
CA GLY A 552 -35.24 -6.56 24.80
C GLY A 552 -34.46 -7.86 24.98
N ASN A 553 -33.90 -8.39 23.91
CA ASN A 553 -33.41 -9.77 23.79
C ASN A 553 -32.27 -10.18 24.77
N GLY A 554 -31.63 -9.25 25.48
CA GLY A 554 -30.62 -9.55 26.51
C GLY A 554 -31.18 -10.05 27.85
N ALA A 555 -32.49 -9.90 28.10
CA ALA A 555 -33.09 -10.20 29.39
C ALA A 555 -33.21 -11.70 29.71
N VAL A 556 -33.08 -12.60 28.73
CA VAL A 556 -33.26 -14.05 28.92
C VAL A 556 -32.05 -14.70 29.60
N ALA A 557 -30.83 -14.24 29.31
CA ALA A 557 -29.60 -14.85 29.80
C ALA A 557 -29.34 -14.63 31.30
N VAL A 558 -29.67 -13.44 31.83
CA VAL A 558 -29.59 -13.14 33.28
C VAL A 558 -30.60 -13.98 34.07
N LYS A 559 -31.75 -14.28 33.46
CA LYS A 559 -32.87 -15.00 34.08
C LYS A 559 -32.65 -16.51 34.15
N ILE A 560 -32.04 -17.13 33.14
CA ILE A 560 -31.59 -18.53 33.20
C ILE A 560 -30.49 -18.69 34.24
N ARG A 561 -29.59 -17.70 34.39
CA ARG A 561 -28.49 -17.76 35.36
C ARG A 561 -28.98 -17.64 36.81
N GLN A 562 -29.94 -16.76 37.10
CA GLN A 562 -30.60 -16.67 38.42
C GLN A 562 -31.42 -17.93 38.73
N PHE A 563 -32.15 -18.46 37.76
CA PHE A 563 -32.82 -19.76 37.90
C PHE A 563 -31.81 -20.87 38.17
N LYS A 564 -30.69 -20.91 37.44
CA LYS A 564 -29.65 -21.94 37.59
C LYS A 564 -28.89 -21.83 38.90
N GLN A 565 -28.52 -20.62 39.34
CA GLN A 565 -27.93 -20.37 40.66
C GLN A 565 -28.87 -20.82 41.79
N LEU A 566 -30.16 -20.47 41.67
CA LEU A 566 -31.19 -20.90 42.62
C LEU A 566 -31.39 -22.43 42.57
N HIS A 567 -31.46 -23.01 41.38
CA HIS A 567 -31.62 -24.46 41.16
C HIS A 567 -30.42 -25.25 41.68
N ASP A 568 -29.20 -24.84 41.38
CA ASP A 568 -27.97 -25.53 41.79
C ASP A 568 -27.74 -25.41 43.31
N HIS A 569 -28.10 -24.27 43.90
CA HIS A 569 -28.10 -24.09 45.35
C HIS A 569 -29.18 -24.98 46.02
N LEU A 570 -30.40 -25.01 45.48
CA LEU A 570 -31.48 -25.87 45.96
C LEU A 570 -31.16 -27.35 45.76
N LEU A 571 -30.46 -27.74 44.71
CA LEU A 571 -29.96 -29.11 44.53
C LEU A 571 -29.03 -29.54 45.67
N GLY A 572 -28.20 -28.63 46.18
CA GLY A 572 -27.30 -28.89 47.30
C GLY A 572 -27.98 -28.83 48.68
N THR A 573 -29.10 -28.13 48.82
CA THR A 573 -29.71 -27.81 50.13
C THR A 573 -31.12 -28.37 50.34
N ASN A 574 -31.93 -28.49 49.29
CA ASN A 574 -33.28 -29.05 49.29
C ASN A 574 -33.67 -29.60 47.89
N PRO A 575 -33.27 -30.84 47.56
CA PRO A 575 -33.40 -31.40 46.21
C PRO A 575 -34.85 -31.56 45.72
N GLU A 576 -35.79 -31.87 46.61
CA GLU A 576 -37.23 -31.97 46.27
C GLU A 576 -37.78 -30.62 45.80
N LEU A 577 -37.30 -29.54 46.39
CA LEU A 577 -37.69 -28.20 46.04
C LEU A 577 -37.07 -27.74 44.71
N ALA A 578 -35.82 -28.12 44.45
CA ALA A 578 -35.19 -27.91 43.14
C ALA A 578 -35.99 -28.61 42.02
N GLU A 579 -36.41 -29.86 42.24
CA GLU A 579 -37.15 -30.65 41.26
C GLU A 579 -38.60 -30.14 41.05
N THR A 580 -39.19 -29.56 42.09
CA THR A 580 -40.51 -28.89 41.99
C THR A 580 -40.40 -27.59 41.19
N LEU A 581 -39.37 -26.79 41.45
CA LEU A 581 -39.08 -25.57 40.71
C LEU A 581 -38.82 -25.86 39.22
N THR A 582 -38.04 -26.90 38.93
CA THR A 582 -37.79 -27.35 37.55
C THR A 582 -39.09 -27.76 36.84
N ARG A 583 -39.94 -28.57 37.47
CA ARG A 583 -41.21 -29.00 36.86
C ARG A 583 -42.16 -27.85 36.55
N GLU A 584 -42.28 -26.88 37.45
CA GLU A 584 -43.15 -25.72 37.22
C GLU A 584 -42.62 -24.82 36.10
N VAL A 585 -41.30 -24.63 35.99
CA VAL A 585 -40.69 -23.85 34.88
C VAL A 585 -40.86 -24.55 33.53
N LEU A 586 -40.69 -25.87 33.46
CA LEU A 586 -40.93 -26.63 32.22
C LEU A 586 -42.39 -26.52 31.77
N LYS A 587 -43.32 -26.59 32.73
CA LYS A 587 -44.75 -26.50 32.46
C LYS A 587 -45.19 -25.10 32.01
N LEU A 588 -44.61 -24.05 32.58
CA LEU A 588 -44.93 -22.66 32.24
C LEU A 588 -44.27 -22.20 30.94
N GLY A 589 -43.03 -22.63 30.68
CA GLY A 589 -42.30 -22.27 29.46
C GLY A 589 -42.70 -23.09 28.23
N ASN A 590 -43.42 -24.21 28.41
CA ASN A 590 -43.67 -25.20 27.38
C ASN A 590 -42.38 -25.63 26.64
N ILE A 591 -41.29 -25.73 27.39
CA ILE A 591 -39.93 -26.09 26.94
C ILE A 591 -39.55 -27.45 27.52
N THR A 592 -38.62 -28.16 26.87
CA THR A 592 -38.13 -29.43 27.39
C THR A 592 -37.08 -29.22 28.48
N ARG A 593 -36.83 -30.25 29.28
CA ARG A 593 -35.76 -30.23 30.30
C ARG A 593 -34.40 -29.99 29.66
N ASP A 594 -34.19 -30.53 28.47
CA ASP A 594 -32.95 -30.36 27.73
C ASP A 594 -32.79 -28.93 27.23
N ASP A 595 -33.87 -28.25 26.83
CA ASP A 595 -33.84 -26.81 26.46
C ASP A 595 -33.56 -25.90 27.66
N LEU A 596 -34.05 -26.26 28.85
CA LEU A 596 -33.86 -25.50 30.09
C LEU A 596 -32.41 -25.56 30.59
N PHE A 597 -31.72 -26.67 30.36
CA PHE A 597 -30.34 -26.91 30.82
C PHE A 597 -29.31 -26.94 29.71
N ALA A 598 -29.71 -26.76 28.45
CA ALA A 598 -28.81 -26.46 27.36
C ALA A 598 -27.96 -25.25 27.79
N GLN A 599 -26.65 -25.43 27.90
CA GLN A 599 -25.78 -24.27 28.02
C GLN A 599 -26.07 -23.39 26.80
N PRO A 600 -26.33 -22.08 26.98
CA PRO A 600 -26.22 -21.21 25.83
C PRO A 600 -24.83 -21.47 25.26
N GLY A 601 -24.77 -21.88 23.99
CA GLY A 601 -23.52 -21.86 23.26
C GLY A 601 -22.89 -20.46 23.37
N PRO A 602 -21.59 -20.35 23.07
CA PRO A 602 -20.89 -19.08 23.16
C PRO A 602 -21.64 -17.92 22.50
#